data_AF-A0A3L7AUK8-F1
#
_entry.id   AF-A0A3L7AUK8-F1
#
_cell.length_a   1.000
_cell.length_b   1.000
_cell.length_c   1.000
_cell.angle_alpha   90.00
_cell.angle_beta   90.00
_cell.angle_gamma   90.00
#
_symmetry.space_group_name_H-M   'P 1'
#
loop_
_entity.id
_entity.type
_entity.pdbx_description
1 polymer ?
#
loop_
_entity_poly.entity_id
_entity_poly.type
_entity_poly.pdbx_seq_one_letter_code
_entity_poly.pdbx_strand_id
1 'polypeptide(L)'
;MGSVRIRDAASLRELVGRLASPVASKVMLERGGVHRVELPSLLEQLQRAVRSSMRDATGISGGGGGSMRGAATGSLLDSRAFDEVMYIRRTLAGWRGRCGLGHSEALSEALCEWAEAAIRLDAWGEGEWAELESWAAKIPRILAPPRRIELAGACVICGAESFPGSSGEMLPHPIVVEYPRDMADLDEAHAFCRVPGCGWEWHGESELRALRFQMA
;
A
#
# COMPACT_ATOMS: atom_id res chain seq x y z
N MET A 1 24.56 5.80 3.01
CA MET A 1 25.34 4.56 3.22
C MET A 1 24.36 3.41 3.25
N GLY A 2 24.28 2.60 2.18
CA GLY A 2 23.34 1.47 2.12
C GLY A 2 23.88 0.32 2.96
N SER A 3 23.13 -0.11 3.98
CA SER A 3 23.43 -1.34 4.71
C SER A 3 23.38 -2.51 3.73
N VAL A 4 24.49 -3.24 3.59
CA VAL A 4 24.54 -4.47 2.80
C VAL A 4 23.67 -5.49 3.55
N ARG A 5 22.42 -5.65 3.13
CA ARG A 5 21.55 -6.69 3.69
C ARG A 5 22.10 -8.05 3.30
N ILE A 6 22.50 -8.82 4.31
CA ILE A 6 22.92 -10.21 4.13
C ILE A 6 21.69 -10.98 3.64
N ARG A 7 21.79 -11.59 2.47
CA ARG A 7 20.73 -12.43 1.90
C ARG A 7 20.97 -13.87 2.36
N ASP A 8 20.30 -14.26 3.43
CA ASP A 8 20.36 -15.62 3.97
C ASP A 8 18.96 -16.18 4.25
N ALA A 9 18.90 -17.46 4.63
CA ALA A 9 17.65 -18.15 4.92
C ALA A 9 16.85 -17.50 6.08
N ALA A 10 17.53 -16.86 7.05
CA ALA A 10 16.86 -16.19 8.16
C ALA A 10 16.16 -14.91 7.68
N SER A 11 16.86 -14.12 6.88
CA SER A 11 16.36 -12.89 6.28
C SER A 11 15.24 -13.16 5.28
N LEU A 12 15.28 -14.28 4.55
CA LEU A 12 14.16 -14.71 3.69
C LEU A 12 12.91 -15.04 4.52
N ARG A 13 13.05 -15.80 5.61
CA ARG A 13 11.93 -16.10 6.52
C ARG A 13 11.34 -14.86 7.14
N GLU A 14 12.18 -13.90 7.54
CA GLU A 14 11.71 -12.61 8.06
C GLU A 14 10.88 -11.86 7.01
N LEU A 15 11.38 -11.77 5.78
CA LEU A 15 10.68 -11.09 4.69
C LEU A 15 9.34 -11.76 4.34
N VAL A 16 9.31 -13.09 4.33
CA VAL A 16 8.08 -13.87 4.16
C VAL A 16 7.13 -13.65 5.34
N GLY A 17 7.64 -13.63 6.57
CA GLY A 17 6.87 -13.36 7.78
C GLY A 17 6.18 -12.00 7.74
N ARG A 18 6.84 -10.96 7.21
CA ARG A 18 6.22 -9.63 7.02
C ARG A 18 4.98 -9.65 6.13
N LEU A 19 4.88 -10.61 5.21
CA LEU A 19 3.77 -10.76 4.27
C LEU A 19 2.71 -11.75 4.73
N ALA A 20 3.14 -12.86 5.33
CA ALA A 20 2.31 -14.03 5.60
C ALA A 20 2.00 -14.28 7.09
N SER A 21 2.63 -13.56 8.02
CA SER A 21 2.30 -13.63 9.44
C SER A 21 1.23 -12.59 9.84
N PRO A 22 0.44 -12.85 10.90
CA PRO A 22 -0.48 -11.86 11.47
C PRO A 22 0.23 -10.55 11.82
N VAL A 23 -0.47 -9.43 11.60
CA VAL A 23 0.08 -8.09 11.83
C VAL A 23 -0.53 -7.50 13.10
N ALA A 24 0.31 -7.14 14.08
CA ALA A 24 -0.13 -6.39 15.24
C ALA A 24 -0.38 -4.93 14.84
N SER A 25 -1.63 -4.47 14.96
CA SER A 25 -2.01 -3.07 14.71
C SER A 25 -2.50 -2.40 15.99
N LYS A 26 -2.22 -1.10 16.11
CA LYS A 26 -2.72 -0.27 17.20
C LYS A 26 -3.97 0.45 16.72
N VAL A 27 -5.10 0.18 17.36
CA VAL A 27 -6.37 0.87 17.10
C VAL A 27 -6.65 1.83 18.24
N MET A 28 -6.87 3.09 17.92
CA MET A 28 -7.31 4.09 18.89
C MET A 28 -8.82 3.98 19.07
N LEU A 29 -9.26 3.72 20.29
CA LEU A 29 -10.67 3.71 20.65
C LEU A 29 -11.19 5.15 20.80
N GLU A 30 -12.48 5.35 20.54
CA GLU A 30 -13.17 6.64 20.66
C GLU A 30 -13.04 7.27 22.06
N ARG A 31 -12.77 6.46 23.09
CA ARG A 31 -12.55 6.91 24.48
C ARG A 31 -11.09 7.23 24.83
N GLY A 32 -10.21 7.33 23.83
CA GLY A 32 -8.80 7.72 24.01
C GLY A 32 -7.86 6.59 24.47
N GLY A 33 -8.28 5.33 24.40
CA GLY A 33 -7.43 4.17 24.71
C GLY A 33 -6.80 3.56 23.45
N VAL A 34 -5.56 3.08 23.53
CA VAL A 34 -4.91 2.33 22.44
C VAL A 34 -5.04 0.83 22.71
N HIS A 35 -5.72 0.11 21.82
CA HIS A 35 -5.81 -1.34 21.87
C HIS A 35 -4.95 -1.97 20.77
N ARG A 36 -4.19 -3.01 21.13
CA ARG A 36 -3.49 -3.84 20.15
C ARG A 36 -4.47 -4.89 19.63
N VAL A 37 -4.66 -4.91 18.32
CA VAL A 37 -5.47 -5.90 17.62
C VAL A 37 -4.54 -6.70 16.72
N GLU A 38 -4.66 -8.01 16.77
CA GLU A 38 -4.00 -8.90 15.84
C GLU A 38 -4.85 -8.99 14.56
N LEU A 39 -4.31 -8.49 13.46
CA LEU A 39 -4.93 -8.56 12.15
C LEU A 39 -4.42 -9.79 11.39
N PRO A 40 -5.20 -10.33 10.44
CA PRO A 40 -4.71 -11.35 9.51
C PRO A 40 -3.45 -10.88 8.77
N SER A 41 -2.76 -11.81 8.12
CA SER A 41 -1.58 -11.46 7.31
C SER A 41 -1.90 -10.47 6.19
N LEU A 42 -0.90 -9.75 5.69
CA LEU A 42 -1.10 -8.78 4.60
C LEU A 42 -1.68 -9.45 3.36
N LEU A 43 -1.23 -10.66 3.03
CA LEU A 43 -1.75 -11.45 1.90
C LEU A 43 -3.21 -11.85 2.11
N GLU A 44 -3.62 -12.25 3.32
CA GLU A 44 -5.02 -12.55 3.62
C GLU A 44 -5.90 -11.32 3.58
N GLN A 45 -5.42 -10.19 4.11
CA GLN A 45 -6.12 -8.90 4.03
C GLN A 45 -6.35 -8.51 2.57
N LEU A 46 -5.33 -8.69 1.70
CA LEU A 46 -5.42 -8.42 0.27
C LEU A 46 -6.43 -9.36 -0.43
N GLN A 47 -6.38 -10.67 -0.15
CA GLN A 47 -7.36 -11.63 -0.68
C GLN A 47 -8.79 -11.30 -0.21
N ARG A 48 -8.95 -10.86 1.04
CA ARG A 48 -10.25 -10.47 1.60
C ARG A 48 -10.79 -9.21 0.94
N ALA A 49 -9.94 -8.21 0.70
CA ALA A 49 -10.33 -6.98 0.00
C ALA A 49 -10.94 -7.28 -1.39
N VAL A 50 -10.35 -8.22 -2.14
CA VAL A 50 -10.88 -8.66 -3.43
C VAL A 50 -12.22 -9.39 -3.30
N ARG A 51 -12.36 -10.28 -2.30
CA ARG A 51 -13.60 -11.06 -2.09
C ARG A 51 -14.78 -10.20 -1.65
N SER A 52 -14.56 -9.16 -0.83
CA SER A 52 -15.63 -8.23 -0.42
C SER A 52 -16.23 -7.52 -1.64
N SER A 53 -15.38 -7.03 -2.55
CA SER A 53 -15.83 -6.30 -3.74
C SER A 53 -16.66 -7.17 -4.69
N MET A 54 -16.34 -8.46 -4.82
CA MET A 54 -17.14 -9.40 -5.63
C MET A 54 -18.52 -9.66 -5.02
N ARG A 55 -18.62 -9.73 -3.69
CA ARG A 55 -19.89 -9.96 -3.01
C ARG A 55 -20.84 -8.78 -3.18
N ASP A 56 -20.31 -7.56 -3.07
CA ASP A 56 -21.07 -6.32 -3.27
C ASP A 56 -21.54 -6.17 -4.72
N ALA A 57 -20.78 -6.67 -5.70
CA ALA A 57 -21.17 -6.67 -7.12
C ALA A 57 -22.31 -7.67 -7.45
N THR A 58 -22.50 -8.70 -6.62
CA THR A 58 -23.57 -9.73 -6.81
C THR A 58 -24.75 -9.58 -5.85
N GLY A 59 -24.78 -8.52 -5.03
CA GLY A 59 -25.84 -8.23 -4.05
C GLY A 59 -27.08 -7.58 -4.66
N ILE A 60 -28.04 -8.40 -5.06
CA ILE A 60 -29.42 -8.03 -5.42
C ILE A 60 -30.15 -7.42 -4.20
N SER A 61 -30.79 -6.26 -4.41
CA SER A 61 -31.96 -5.67 -3.72
C SER A 61 -32.34 -6.11 -2.29
N GLY A 62 -32.33 -5.16 -1.35
CA GLY A 62 -33.09 -5.23 -0.10
C GLY A 62 -33.05 -3.89 0.63
N GLY A 63 -34.19 -3.18 0.66
CA GLY A 63 -34.30 -1.77 1.02
C GLY A 63 -34.10 -1.40 2.50
N GLY A 64 -33.89 -0.11 2.72
CA GLY A 64 -33.88 0.53 4.04
C GLY A 64 -33.18 1.88 3.94
N GLY A 65 -33.96 2.96 3.84
CA GLY A 65 -33.50 4.29 3.47
C GLY A 65 -32.64 5.01 4.51
N GLY A 66 -31.90 6.01 4.03
CA GLY A 66 -31.22 6.98 4.89
C GLY A 66 -29.88 7.44 4.35
N SER A 67 -29.91 8.35 3.36
CA SER A 67 -28.93 9.42 3.14
C SER A 67 -27.44 9.11 3.36
N MET A 68 -26.75 8.68 2.31
CA MET A 68 -25.57 9.39 1.80
C MET A 68 -25.34 8.95 0.36
N ARG A 69 -25.50 9.89 -0.58
CA ARG A 69 -24.99 9.77 -1.94
C ARG A 69 -23.46 9.80 -1.88
N GLY A 70 -22.85 8.69 -1.50
CA GLY A 70 -21.51 8.34 -1.94
C GLY A 70 -21.66 7.70 -3.30
N ALA A 71 -21.11 8.33 -4.34
CA ALA A 71 -21.09 7.81 -5.69
C ALA A 71 -20.69 6.33 -5.69
N ALA A 72 -21.28 5.54 -6.58
CA ALA A 72 -20.78 4.23 -6.95
C ALA A 72 -19.40 4.36 -7.63
N THR A 73 -18.39 4.75 -6.86
CA THR A 73 -16.99 4.40 -7.11
C THR A 73 -16.86 2.93 -6.76
N GLY A 74 -17.34 2.04 -7.65
CA GLY A 74 -16.84 0.68 -7.69
C GLY A 74 -15.32 0.81 -7.79
N SER A 75 -14.65 0.43 -6.70
CA SER A 75 -13.62 1.27 -6.10
C SER A 75 -12.27 1.05 -6.80
N LEU A 76 -11.53 2.12 -7.13
CA LEU A 76 -10.19 2.01 -7.74
C LEU A 76 -9.21 1.15 -6.91
N LEU A 77 -9.49 1.02 -5.60
CA LEU A 77 -8.77 0.14 -4.70
C LEU A 77 -8.99 -1.35 -5.05
N ASP A 78 -10.18 -1.68 -5.56
CA ASP A 78 -10.64 -3.04 -5.84
C ASP A 78 -9.94 -3.61 -7.09
N SER A 79 -9.82 -2.80 -8.15
CA SER A 79 -9.11 -3.21 -9.38
C SER A 79 -7.62 -3.44 -9.12
N ARG A 80 -6.98 -2.53 -8.38
CA ARG A 80 -5.55 -2.66 -8.03
C ARG A 80 -5.30 -3.87 -7.13
N ALA A 81 -6.14 -4.09 -6.13
CA ALA A 81 -6.04 -5.26 -5.26
C ALA A 81 -6.26 -6.56 -6.04
N PHE A 82 -7.23 -6.59 -6.96
CA PHE A 82 -7.50 -7.75 -7.80
C PHE A 82 -6.31 -8.09 -8.70
N ASP A 83 -5.78 -7.09 -9.41
CA ASP A 83 -4.62 -7.26 -10.30
C ASP A 83 -3.41 -7.78 -9.52
N GLU A 84 -3.18 -7.23 -8.33
CA GLU A 84 -2.07 -7.65 -7.46
C GLU A 84 -2.24 -9.09 -6.97
N VAL A 85 -3.43 -9.49 -6.52
CA VAL A 85 -3.72 -10.87 -6.09
C VAL A 85 -3.48 -11.85 -7.24
N MET A 86 -3.94 -11.51 -8.44
CA MET A 86 -3.76 -12.38 -9.61
C MET A 86 -2.28 -12.47 -10.03
N TYR A 87 -1.55 -11.36 -9.93
CA TYR A 87 -0.11 -11.34 -10.16
C TYR A 87 0.63 -12.24 -9.17
N ILE A 88 0.47 -12.02 -7.86
CA ILE A 88 1.11 -12.81 -6.81
C ILE A 88 0.78 -14.29 -6.96
N ARG A 89 -0.49 -14.63 -7.24
CA ARG A 89 -0.92 -16.02 -7.43
C ARG A 89 -0.20 -16.71 -8.59
N ARG A 90 -0.06 -16.05 -9.74
CA ARG A 90 0.67 -16.61 -10.90
C ARG A 90 2.16 -16.77 -10.60
N THR A 91 2.76 -15.75 -9.99
CA THR A 91 4.18 -15.75 -9.63
C THR A 91 4.50 -16.88 -8.64
N LEU A 92 3.72 -16.99 -7.56
CA LEU A 92 3.85 -18.08 -6.58
C LEU A 92 3.59 -19.45 -7.19
N ALA A 93 2.63 -19.60 -8.11
CA ALA A 93 2.41 -20.89 -8.78
C ALA A 93 3.67 -21.33 -9.56
N GLY A 94 4.34 -20.41 -10.25
CA GLY A 94 5.61 -20.68 -10.93
C GLY A 94 6.73 -21.08 -9.96
N TRP A 95 6.86 -20.36 -8.84
CA TRP A 95 7.86 -20.64 -7.82
C TRP A 95 7.64 -21.98 -7.12
N ARG A 96 6.40 -22.27 -6.75
CA ARG A 96 5.97 -23.54 -6.16
C ARG A 96 6.20 -24.72 -7.08
N GLY A 97 5.91 -24.56 -8.37
CA GLY A 97 6.17 -25.59 -9.39
C GLY A 97 7.64 -26.00 -9.46
N ARG A 98 8.58 -25.05 -9.36
CA ARG A 98 10.03 -25.35 -9.31
C ARG A 98 10.44 -26.16 -8.08
N CYS A 99 9.67 -26.08 -6.99
CA CYS A 99 9.89 -26.82 -5.75
C CYS A 99 9.08 -28.12 -5.66
N GLY A 100 8.34 -28.50 -6.71
CA GLY A 100 7.46 -29.68 -6.70
C GLY A 100 6.23 -29.53 -5.79
N LEU A 101 5.85 -28.31 -5.42
CA LEU A 101 4.70 -28.04 -4.56
C LEU A 101 3.42 -27.92 -5.40
N GLY A 102 2.32 -28.43 -4.86
CA GLY A 102 1.00 -28.37 -5.49
C GLY A 102 0.32 -27.00 -5.41
N HIS A 103 -0.89 -26.91 -5.94
CA HIS A 103 -1.74 -25.73 -5.82
C HIS A 103 -2.13 -25.45 -4.36
N SER A 104 -2.21 -24.18 -3.98
CA SER A 104 -2.76 -23.73 -2.70
C SER A 104 -3.64 -22.50 -2.94
N GLU A 105 -4.80 -22.45 -2.27
CA GLU A 105 -5.75 -21.34 -2.40
C GLU A 105 -5.36 -20.10 -1.57
N ALA A 106 -4.79 -20.34 -0.39
CA ALA A 106 -4.37 -19.32 0.56
C ALA A 106 -2.97 -18.82 0.23
N LEU A 107 -2.84 -17.53 -0.10
CA LEU A 107 -1.56 -16.99 -0.56
C LEU A 107 -0.49 -16.97 0.55
N SER A 108 -0.90 -16.73 1.80
CA SER A 108 -0.03 -16.76 2.98
C SER A 108 0.60 -18.14 3.19
N GLU A 109 -0.23 -19.19 3.25
CA GLU A 109 0.21 -20.57 3.35
C GLU A 109 1.09 -20.97 2.16
N ALA A 110 0.65 -20.63 0.94
CA ALA A 110 1.38 -20.94 -0.29
C ALA A 110 2.80 -20.36 -0.29
N LEU A 111 2.97 -19.13 0.22
CA LEU A 111 4.26 -18.45 0.32
C LEU A 111 5.14 -19.06 1.43
N CYS A 112 4.58 -19.34 2.61
CA CYS A 112 5.31 -19.98 3.71
C CYS A 112 5.85 -21.37 3.31
N GLU A 113 5.00 -22.21 2.71
CA GLU A 113 5.40 -23.54 2.22
C GLU A 113 6.49 -23.45 1.15
N TRP A 114 6.34 -22.51 0.21
CA TRP A 114 7.35 -22.27 -0.82
C TRP A 114 8.68 -21.85 -0.20
N ALA A 115 8.68 -20.91 0.75
CA ALA A 115 9.91 -20.40 1.36
C ALA A 115 10.70 -21.52 2.04
N GLU A 116 10.03 -22.38 2.81
CA GLU A 116 10.70 -23.53 3.44
C GLU A 116 11.22 -24.55 2.43
N ALA A 117 10.49 -24.79 1.33
CA ALA A 117 10.97 -25.66 0.25
C ALA A 117 12.16 -25.05 -0.49
N ALA A 118 12.09 -23.76 -0.81
CA ALA A 118 13.13 -23.03 -1.51
C ALA A 118 14.44 -22.98 -0.69
N ILE A 119 14.36 -22.77 0.63
CA ILE A 119 15.52 -22.82 1.52
C ILE A 119 16.17 -24.21 1.52
N ARG A 120 15.36 -25.28 1.63
CA ARG A 120 15.89 -26.66 1.63
C ARG A 120 16.55 -27.06 0.31
N LEU A 121 16.00 -26.58 -0.81
CA LEU A 121 16.45 -26.91 -2.15
C LEU A 121 17.49 -25.91 -2.70
N ASP A 122 17.80 -24.85 -1.94
CA ASP A 122 18.56 -23.68 -2.39
C ASP A 122 18.01 -23.10 -3.73
N ALA A 123 16.68 -23.10 -3.85
CA ALA A 123 15.95 -22.77 -5.08
C ALA A 123 15.30 -21.37 -5.02
N TRP A 124 16.05 -20.38 -4.54
CA TRP A 124 15.66 -18.98 -4.46
C TRP A 124 16.83 -18.09 -4.90
N GLY A 125 16.53 -16.91 -5.43
CA GLY A 125 17.56 -15.98 -5.90
C GLY A 125 17.15 -14.53 -5.76
N GLU A 126 17.87 -13.68 -6.49
CA GLU A 126 17.66 -12.23 -6.47
C GLU A 126 16.28 -11.81 -7.00
N GLY A 127 15.74 -12.54 -7.98
CA GLY A 127 14.42 -12.24 -8.55
C GLY A 127 13.31 -12.41 -7.51
N GLU A 128 13.28 -13.55 -6.82
CA GLU A 128 12.29 -13.80 -5.77
C GLU A 128 12.44 -12.84 -4.59
N TRP A 129 13.68 -12.51 -4.23
CA TRP A 129 13.96 -11.52 -3.19
C TRP A 129 13.38 -10.14 -3.54
N ALA A 130 13.67 -9.64 -4.74
CA ALA A 130 13.20 -8.34 -5.21
C ALA A 130 11.66 -8.28 -5.27
N GLU A 131 11.03 -9.36 -5.71
CA GLU A 131 9.56 -9.46 -5.71
C GLU A 131 8.97 -9.42 -4.31
N LEU A 132 9.55 -10.15 -3.35
CA LEU A 132 9.08 -10.14 -1.97
C LEU A 132 9.25 -8.75 -1.32
N GLU A 133 10.37 -8.06 -1.56
CA GLU A 133 10.57 -6.69 -1.08
C GLU A 133 9.56 -5.72 -1.72
N SER A 134 9.31 -5.86 -3.02
CA SER A 134 8.30 -5.10 -3.76
C SER A 134 6.90 -5.31 -3.16
N TRP A 135 6.49 -6.55 -2.92
CA TRP A 135 5.20 -6.87 -2.32
C TRP A 135 5.09 -6.31 -0.89
N ALA A 136 6.14 -6.43 -0.10
CA ALA A 136 6.18 -5.92 1.27
C ALA A 136 6.03 -4.39 1.33
N ALA A 137 6.49 -3.66 0.32
CA ALA A 137 6.29 -2.22 0.19
C ALA A 137 4.92 -1.85 -0.43
N LYS A 138 4.45 -2.63 -1.40
CA LYS A 138 3.28 -2.30 -2.22
C LYS A 138 1.95 -2.67 -1.56
N ILE A 139 1.85 -3.84 -0.95
CA ILE A 139 0.59 -4.35 -0.39
C ILE A 139 0.02 -3.41 0.70
N PRO A 140 0.81 -2.91 1.67
CA PRO A 140 0.31 -1.95 2.64
C PRO A 140 -0.31 -0.71 1.99
N ARG A 141 0.30 -0.19 0.91
CA ARG A 141 -0.21 0.99 0.17
C ARG A 141 -1.48 0.70 -0.61
N ILE A 142 -1.70 -0.56 -1.01
CA ILE A 142 -2.97 -0.98 -1.63
C ILE A 142 -4.07 -1.08 -0.57
N LEU A 143 -3.77 -1.69 0.58
CA LEU A 143 -4.73 -1.91 1.66
C LEU A 143 -5.11 -0.63 2.41
N ALA A 144 -4.15 0.27 2.57
CA ALA A 144 -4.31 1.55 3.25
C ALA A 144 -3.62 2.64 2.41
N PRO A 145 -4.25 3.11 1.32
CA PRO A 145 -3.66 4.15 0.49
C PRO A 145 -3.39 5.41 1.33
N PRO A 146 -2.28 6.11 1.08
CA PRO A 146 -1.97 7.35 1.77
C PRO A 146 -3.09 8.36 1.52
N ARG A 147 -3.40 9.14 2.55
CA ARG A 147 -4.34 10.24 2.41
C ARG A 147 -3.65 11.40 1.72
N ARG A 148 -4.44 12.21 1.01
CA ARG A 148 -3.96 13.39 0.30
C ARG A 148 -4.68 14.62 0.80
N ILE A 149 -3.93 15.70 1.02
CA ILE A 149 -4.45 17.05 1.24
C ILE A 149 -3.80 17.97 0.21
N GLU A 150 -4.59 18.82 -0.43
CA GLU A 150 -4.09 19.87 -1.31
C GLU A 150 -3.85 21.14 -0.48
N LEU A 151 -2.69 21.76 -0.63
CA LEU A 151 -2.38 23.01 0.07
C LEU A 151 -2.81 24.21 -0.77
N ALA A 152 -3.50 25.15 -0.13
CA ALA A 152 -3.85 26.43 -0.73
C ALA A 152 -2.62 27.33 -0.84
N GLY A 153 -2.48 28.02 -1.97
CA GLY A 153 -1.36 28.94 -2.24
C GLY A 153 -0.49 28.54 -3.43
N ALA A 154 0.45 29.42 -3.77
CA ALA A 154 1.43 29.18 -4.82
C ALA A 154 2.52 28.20 -4.36
N CYS A 155 3.15 27.51 -5.30
CA CYS A 155 4.34 26.74 -5.02
C CYS A 155 5.49 27.68 -4.63
N VAL A 156 6.10 27.48 -3.47
CA VAL A 156 7.22 28.31 -2.97
C VAL A 156 8.51 28.16 -3.79
N ILE A 157 8.59 27.14 -4.65
CA ILE A 157 9.75 26.87 -5.52
C ILE A 157 9.58 27.49 -6.91
N CYS A 158 8.45 27.21 -7.59
CA CYS A 158 8.23 27.68 -8.96
C CYS A 158 7.25 28.88 -9.08
N GLY A 159 6.62 29.30 -7.99
CA GLY A 159 5.68 30.43 -7.95
C GLY A 159 4.31 30.16 -8.60
N ALA A 160 4.09 28.98 -9.17
CA ALA A 160 2.82 28.66 -9.83
C ALA A 160 1.68 28.49 -8.82
N GLU A 161 0.49 29.00 -9.15
CA GLU A 161 -0.76 28.83 -8.37
C GLU A 161 -1.67 27.72 -8.91
N SER A 162 -1.36 27.24 -10.12
CA SER A 162 -2.12 26.22 -10.83
C SER A 162 -1.20 25.30 -11.63
N PHE A 163 -1.72 24.13 -12.01
CA PHE A 163 -1.03 23.13 -12.80
C PHE A 163 -1.96 22.58 -13.88
N PRO A 164 -1.44 22.11 -15.04
CA PRO A 164 -2.27 21.47 -16.05
C PRO A 164 -2.75 20.10 -15.59
N GLY A 165 -4.06 19.88 -15.60
CA GLY A 165 -4.72 18.61 -15.38
C GLY A 165 -4.59 17.66 -16.59
N SER A 166 -5.09 16.44 -16.44
CA SER A 166 -4.98 15.41 -17.49
C SER A 166 -5.73 15.74 -18.78
N SER A 167 -6.77 16.60 -18.72
CA SER A 167 -7.49 17.09 -19.90
C SER A 167 -6.98 18.45 -20.41
N GLY A 168 -5.89 18.97 -19.84
CA GLY A 168 -5.29 20.25 -20.22
C GLY A 168 -5.91 21.48 -19.56
N GLU A 169 -6.91 21.32 -18.70
CA GLU A 169 -7.47 22.36 -17.86
C GLU A 169 -6.47 22.80 -16.78
N MET A 170 -6.49 24.07 -16.38
CA MET A 170 -5.67 24.54 -15.26
C MET A 170 -6.39 24.29 -13.94
N LEU A 171 -5.79 23.47 -13.08
CA LEU A 171 -6.29 23.12 -11.75
C LEU A 171 -5.55 23.91 -10.67
N PRO A 172 -6.23 24.38 -9.61
CA PRO A 172 -5.60 25.12 -8.52
C PRO A 172 -4.82 24.20 -7.56
N HIS A 173 -4.10 24.79 -6.60
CA HIS A 173 -3.43 24.06 -5.50
C HIS A 173 -2.33 23.11 -5.98
N PRO A 174 -1.21 23.63 -6.51
CA PRO A 174 -0.20 22.80 -7.14
C PRO A 174 0.57 21.91 -6.17
N ILE A 175 0.45 22.12 -4.85
CA ILE A 175 1.12 21.31 -3.83
C ILE A 175 0.13 20.31 -3.21
N VAL A 176 0.54 19.05 -3.17
CA VAL A 176 -0.19 17.96 -2.50
C VAL A 176 0.69 17.38 -1.42
N VAL A 177 0.11 17.14 -0.25
CA VAL A 177 0.72 16.39 0.86
C VAL A 177 0.11 14.99 0.87
N GLU A 178 0.95 13.97 0.81
CA GLU A 178 0.60 12.59 1.08
C GLU A 178 1.05 12.19 2.49
N TYR A 179 0.19 11.52 3.24
CA TYR A 179 0.50 11.11 4.60
C TYR A 179 -0.14 9.77 4.99
N PRO A 180 0.46 9.01 5.93
CA PRO A 180 -0.10 7.75 6.39
C PRO A 180 -1.49 7.90 6.98
N ARG A 181 -2.37 6.93 6.72
CA ARG A 181 -3.79 6.98 7.12
C ARG A 181 -3.99 7.06 8.64
N ASP A 182 -3.09 6.47 9.40
CA ASP A 182 -3.14 6.41 10.87
C ASP A 182 -2.44 7.60 11.55
N MET A 183 -1.79 8.49 10.78
CA MET A 183 -1.00 9.62 11.29
C MET A 183 0.02 9.22 12.36
N ALA A 184 0.37 7.92 12.43
CA ALA A 184 1.20 7.40 13.50
C ALA A 184 2.67 7.80 13.34
N ASP A 185 3.07 8.01 12.08
CA ASP A 185 4.42 8.41 11.72
C ASP A 185 4.38 9.48 10.61
N LEU A 186 4.68 10.74 10.97
CA LEU A 186 4.76 11.83 10.00
C LEU A 186 6.10 11.87 9.26
N ASP A 187 7.08 11.03 9.63
CA ASP A 187 8.34 10.93 8.90
C ASP A 187 8.15 10.31 7.51
N GLU A 188 7.09 9.51 7.33
CA GLU A 188 6.68 8.98 6.03
C GLU A 188 5.84 9.96 5.20
N ALA A 189 5.40 11.08 5.79
CA ALA A 189 4.65 12.09 5.06
C ALA A 189 5.58 12.85 4.11
N HIS A 190 5.08 13.17 2.92
CA HIS A 190 5.80 13.97 1.95
C HIS A 190 4.84 14.86 1.18
N ALA A 191 5.36 15.98 0.69
CA ALA A 191 4.63 16.86 -0.21
C ALA A 191 5.36 16.99 -1.52
N PHE A 192 4.65 17.26 -2.61
CA PHE A 192 5.27 17.49 -3.90
C PHE A 192 4.49 18.50 -4.74
N CYS A 193 5.20 19.17 -5.64
CA CYS A 193 4.60 20.08 -6.62
C CYS A 193 4.18 19.32 -7.89
N ARG A 194 2.91 19.45 -8.28
CA ARG A 194 2.33 18.83 -9.48
C ARG A 194 2.66 19.56 -10.78
N VAL A 195 3.32 20.71 -10.72
CA VAL A 195 3.61 21.52 -11.91
C VAL A 195 4.70 20.84 -12.73
N PRO A 196 4.46 20.53 -14.02
CA PRO A 196 5.49 19.98 -14.89
C PRO A 196 6.73 20.88 -14.91
N GLY A 197 7.89 20.31 -14.64
CA GLY A 197 9.17 21.03 -14.60
C GLY A 197 9.60 21.53 -13.22
N CYS A 198 8.71 21.58 -12.22
CA CYS A 198 9.12 21.86 -10.83
C CYS A 198 9.69 20.60 -10.18
N GLY A 199 8.87 19.55 -10.04
CA GLY A 199 9.30 18.24 -9.51
C GLY A 199 9.86 18.26 -8.08
N TRP A 200 9.69 19.37 -7.35
CA TRP A 200 10.21 19.49 -6.00
C TRP A 200 9.37 18.69 -5.00
N GLU A 201 10.04 18.04 -4.07
CA GLU A 201 9.47 17.22 -3.00
C GLU A 201 9.97 17.70 -1.63
N TRP A 202 9.12 17.60 -0.61
CA TRP A 202 9.44 17.85 0.80
C TRP A 202 9.19 16.56 1.58
N HIS A 203 10.16 16.11 2.37
CA HIS A 203 10.07 14.83 3.08
C HIS A 203 10.13 15.00 4.60
N GLY A 204 9.24 14.27 5.28
CA GLY A 204 9.19 14.20 6.73
C GLY A 204 8.62 15.43 7.40
N GLU A 205 8.40 15.33 8.71
CA GLU A 205 7.67 16.34 9.48
C GLU A 205 8.32 17.73 9.43
N SER A 206 9.65 17.78 9.51
CA SER A 206 10.40 19.04 9.61
C SER A 206 10.25 19.90 8.35
N GLU A 207 10.36 19.29 7.16
CA GLU A 207 10.23 20.02 5.89
C GLU A 207 8.78 20.41 5.62
N LEU A 208 7.82 19.56 5.95
CA LEU A 208 6.40 19.88 5.84
C LEU A 208 5.99 21.03 6.76
N ARG A 209 6.57 21.09 7.97
CA ARG A 209 6.37 22.21 8.88
C ARG A 209 6.96 23.51 8.30
N ALA A 210 8.17 23.46 7.74
CA ALA A 210 8.79 24.62 7.09
C ALA A 210 7.97 25.11 5.88
N LEU A 211 7.50 24.19 5.04
CA LEU A 211 6.64 24.48 3.91
C LEU A 211 5.37 25.23 4.34
N ARG A 212 4.70 24.75 5.40
CA ARG A 212 3.51 25.40 5.94
C ARG A 212 3.77 26.85 6.36
N PHE A 213 4.94 27.15 6.93
CA PHE A 213 5.30 28.53 7.29
C PHE A 213 5.60 29.41 6.08
N GLN A 214 6.14 28.86 5.00
CA GLN A 214 6.44 29.60 3.77
C GLN A 214 5.20 29.91 2.94
N MET A 215 4.12 29.15 3.12
CA MET A 215 2.84 29.32 2.41
C MET A 215 1.82 30.17 3.18
N ALA A 216 2.11 30.55 4.43
CA ALA A 216 1.26 31.37 5.28
C ALA A 216 1.54 32.87 5.07
#